data_AF-A0A940L6Y0-F1
#
_entry.id   AF-A0A940L6Y0-F1
#
_cell.length_a   1.000
_cell.length_b   1.000
_cell.length_c   1.000
_cell.angle_alpha   90.00
_cell.angle_beta   90.00
_cell.angle_gamma   90.00
#
_symmetry.space_group_name_H-M   'P 1'
#
loop_
_entity.id
_entity.type
_entity.pdbx_description
1 polymer ?
#
loop_
_entity_poly.entity_id
_entity_poly.type
_entity_poly.pdbx_seq_one_letter_code
_entity_poly.pdbx_strand_id
1 'polypeptide(L)'
;MKRILTGALALVLFAGAAQAQTKKDTASIHHRQGREMMAQQLNLTADQQAKLKSIHDAQRKEMEALKTKSLTADQSREQRRALHKKYQEQMQSVLTPAQRDQMKKIQAERKEKGGRKGEWKKGGKKDMTKRGGEFQKELNLTQTQKDQLSKMRTDSKTQMQSIRKDQSLTQDQKKEKIQSLMKDQQAKFKSVLTKEQVEKLESARKQHQDRITK
;
A
#
# COMPACT_ATOMS: atom_id res chain seq x y z
N MET A 1 -70.09 -13.45 28.27
CA MET A 1 -68.88 -13.15 27.47
C MET A 1 -67.90 -14.31 27.57
N LYS A 2 -67.13 -14.50 26.48
CA LYS A 2 -65.95 -15.39 26.29
C LYS A 2 -66.26 -16.78 25.71
N ARG A 3 -66.07 -16.87 24.38
CA ARG A 3 -65.97 -18.11 23.59
C ARG A 3 -64.53 -18.63 23.62
N ILE A 4 -64.44 -19.94 23.51
CA ILE A 4 -63.27 -20.83 23.40
C ILE A 4 -62.52 -20.56 22.08
N LEU A 5 -61.20 -20.82 22.03
CA LEU A 5 -60.53 -21.56 20.94
C LEU A 5 -59.05 -21.86 21.27
N THR A 6 -58.78 -23.16 21.34
CA THR A 6 -57.50 -23.86 21.27
C THR A 6 -56.79 -23.65 19.92
N GLY A 7 -55.45 -23.65 19.90
CA GLY A 7 -54.67 -23.69 18.65
C GLY A 7 -53.16 -23.83 18.87
N ALA A 8 -52.59 -24.91 18.34
CA ALA A 8 -51.25 -25.45 18.59
C ALA A 8 -50.07 -24.73 17.90
N LEU A 9 -48.89 -24.86 18.55
CA LEU A 9 -47.57 -25.24 18.01
C LEU A 9 -47.13 -24.77 16.60
N ALA A 10 -46.06 -23.98 16.55
CA ALA A 10 -44.97 -24.16 15.57
C ALA A 10 -43.67 -23.47 16.04
N LEU A 11 -42.71 -24.29 16.48
CA LEU A 11 -41.30 -23.96 16.60
C LEU A 11 -40.72 -23.70 15.21
N VAL A 12 -40.19 -22.50 14.97
CA VAL A 12 -39.15 -22.31 13.95
C VAL A 12 -37.98 -21.58 14.57
N LEU A 13 -37.02 -22.39 15.05
CA LEU A 13 -35.66 -21.98 15.37
C LEU A 13 -34.95 -21.63 14.06
N PHE A 14 -34.87 -20.35 13.71
CA PHE A 14 -33.88 -19.90 12.72
C PHE A 14 -32.53 -19.69 13.41
N ALA A 15 -31.83 -20.79 13.68
CA ALA A 15 -30.40 -20.79 13.92
C ALA A 15 -29.68 -20.58 12.57
N GLY A 16 -29.67 -19.34 12.09
CA GLY A 16 -28.86 -18.92 10.95
C GLY A 16 -27.44 -18.62 11.40
N ALA A 17 -26.54 -19.58 11.25
CA ALA A 17 -25.12 -19.44 11.54
C ALA A 17 -24.47 -18.34 10.67
N ALA A 18 -24.28 -17.15 11.23
CA ALA A 18 -23.31 -16.19 10.72
C ALA A 18 -21.95 -16.42 11.41
N GLN A 19 -21.36 -17.60 11.20
CA GLN A 19 -19.90 -17.71 11.37
C GLN A 19 -19.26 -16.99 10.18
N ALA A 20 -19.17 -15.66 10.29
CA ALA A 20 -18.20 -14.90 9.54
C ALA A 20 -16.82 -15.34 10.04
N GLN A 21 -16.28 -16.42 9.44
CA GLN A 21 -14.87 -16.77 9.53
C GLN A 21 -14.10 -15.62 8.89
N THR A 22 -13.77 -14.63 9.71
CA THR A 22 -12.88 -13.55 9.34
C THR A 22 -11.53 -14.18 9.02
N LYS A 23 -11.19 -14.23 7.73
CA LYS A 23 -9.80 -14.29 7.32
C LYS A 23 -9.10 -13.17 8.10
N LYS A 24 -8.24 -13.54 9.05
CA LYS A 24 -7.48 -12.55 9.82
C LYS A 24 -6.58 -11.84 8.82
N ASP A 25 -7.05 -10.70 8.31
CA ASP A 25 -6.32 -9.85 7.40
C ASP A 25 -4.94 -9.57 8.01
N THR A 26 -3.88 -10.03 7.37
CA THR A 26 -2.49 -9.82 7.79
C THR A 26 -2.19 -8.31 7.93
N ALA A 27 -2.88 -7.48 7.13
CA ALA A 27 -2.86 -6.02 7.26
C ALA A 27 -3.40 -5.51 8.61
N SER A 28 -4.43 -6.15 9.17
CA SER A 28 -4.99 -5.82 10.50
C SER A 28 -3.98 -6.07 11.61
N ILE A 29 -3.18 -7.13 11.51
CA ILE A 29 -2.16 -7.51 12.49
C ILE A 29 -1.03 -6.48 12.54
N HIS A 30 -0.48 -6.09 11.38
CA HIS A 30 0.60 -5.10 11.32
C HIS A 30 0.18 -3.71 11.85
N HIS A 31 -1.06 -3.29 11.59
CA HIS A 31 -1.59 -2.04 12.13
C HIS A 31 -1.79 -2.08 13.65
N ARG A 32 -2.12 -3.24 14.21
CA ARG A 32 -2.29 -3.41 15.66
C ARG A 32 -0.95 -3.30 16.39
N GLN A 33 0.06 -4.02 15.90
CA GLN A 33 1.40 -4.03 16.48
C GLN A 33 2.03 -2.62 16.47
N GLY A 34 1.87 -1.86 15.39
CA GLY A 34 2.38 -0.49 15.31
C GLY A 34 1.76 0.46 16.35
N ARG A 35 0.48 0.28 16.69
CA ARG A 35 -0.20 1.07 17.74
C ARG A 35 0.26 0.69 19.13
N GLU A 36 0.41 -0.61 19.40
CA GLU A 36 0.88 -1.12 20.68
C GLU A 36 2.30 -0.62 20.98
N MET A 37 3.20 -0.64 19.99
CA MET A 37 4.54 -0.06 20.14
C MET A 37 4.51 1.44 20.42
N MET A 38 3.67 2.21 19.74
CA MET A 38 3.54 3.64 20.01
C MET A 38 3.02 3.91 21.42
N ALA A 39 2.03 3.12 21.88
CA ALA A 39 1.47 3.25 23.22
C ALA A 39 2.52 3.01 24.31
N GLN A 40 3.36 1.99 24.13
CA GLN A 40 4.50 1.72 25.01
C GLN A 40 5.54 2.83 24.96
N GLN A 41 5.93 3.27 23.75
CA GLN A 41 6.94 4.33 23.59
C GLN A 41 6.55 5.63 24.28
N LEU A 42 5.27 6.01 24.26
CA LEU A 42 4.78 7.25 24.86
C LEU A 42 4.21 7.09 26.27
N ASN A 43 4.31 5.88 26.86
CA ASN A 43 3.72 5.55 28.16
C ASN A 43 2.25 6.01 28.27
N LEU A 44 1.44 5.66 27.26
CA LEU A 44 0.05 6.12 27.20
C LEU A 44 -0.80 5.46 28.28
N THR A 45 -1.64 6.25 28.95
CA THR A 45 -2.62 5.74 29.91
C THR A 45 -3.71 4.92 29.22
N ALA A 46 -4.43 4.08 29.97
CA ALA A 46 -5.55 3.30 29.44
C ALA A 46 -6.60 4.20 28.75
N ASP A 47 -6.92 5.34 29.35
CA ASP A 47 -7.86 6.32 28.80
C ASP A 47 -7.36 6.95 27.50
N GLN A 48 -6.08 7.30 27.42
CA GLN A 48 -5.46 7.81 26.19
C GLN A 48 -5.48 6.77 25.07
N GLN A 49 -5.17 5.52 25.39
CA GLN A 49 -5.21 4.42 24.43
C GLN A 49 -6.64 4.19 23.90
N ALA A 50 -7.65 4.22 24.76
CA ALA A 50 -9.05 4.09 24.37
C ALA A 50 -9.50 5.24 23.44
N LYS A 51 -9.14 6.49 23.77
CA LYS A 51 -9.43 7.67 22.92
C LYS A 51 -8.75 7.57 21.56
N LEU A 52 -7.47 7.22 21.51
CA LEU A 52 -6.74 7.05 20.25
C LEU A 52 -7.27 5.89 19.41
N LYS A 53 -7.71 4.79 20.03
CA LYS A 53 -8.38 3.70 19.32
C LYS A 53 -9.65 4.19 18.65
N SER A 54 -10.50 4.93 19.37
CA SER A 54 -11.74 5.51 18.82
C SER A 54 -11.45 6.46 17.65
N ILE A 55 -10.45 7.33 17.79
CA ILE A 55 -9.97 8.23 16.73
C ILE A 55 -9.54 7.44 15.48
N HIS A 56 -8.73 6.40 15.64
CA HIS A 56 -8.29 5.57 14.50
C HIS A 56 -9.43 4.81 13.83
N ASP A 57 -10.38 4.29 14.61
CA ASP A 57 -11.55 3.59 14.08
C ASP A 57 -12.44 4.53 13.26
N ALA A 58 -12.64 5.78 13.73
CA ALA A 58 -13.36 6.81 13.01
C ALA A 58 -12.62 7.24 11.73
N GLN A 59 -11.30 7.46 11.80
CA GLN A 59 -10.46 7.77 10.65
C GLN A 59 -10.55 6.68 9.58
N ARG A 60 -10.51 5.40 9.99
CA ARG A 60 -10.62 4.27 9.07
C ARG A 60 -11.96 4.29 8.35
N LYS A 61 -13.07 4.48 9.07
CA LYS A 61 -14.41 4.54 8.47
C LYS A 61 -14.52 5.68 7.44
N GLU A 62 -14.03 6.87 7.78
CA GLU A 62 -14.03 8.00 6.84
C GLU A 62 -13.12 7.72 5.63
N MET A 63 -11.96 7.09 5.82
CA MET A 63 -11.07 6.69 4.72
C MET A 63 -11.70 5.64 3.80
N GLU A 64 -12.41 4.65 4.32
CA GLU A 64 -13.13 3.65 3.50
C GLU A 64 -14.27 4.32 2.72
N ALA A 65 -15.02 5.22 3.35
CA ALA A 65 -16.06 6.00 2.67
C ALA A 65 -15.50 6.89 1.55
N LEU A 66 -14.24 7.35 1.65
CA LEU A 66 -13.58 8.06 0.55
C LEU A 66 -13.23 7.15 -0.63
N LYS A 67 -13.02 5.84 -0.41
CA LYS A 67 -12.69 4.89 -1.50
C LYS A 67 -13.92 4.53 -2.34
N THR A 68 -15.11 4.61 -1.77
CA THR A 68 -16.36 4.31 -2.48
C THR A 68 -16.88 5.49 -3.30
N LYS A 69 -16.34 6.69 -3.09
CA LYS A 69 -16.69 7.88 -3.87
C LYS A 69 -15.96 7.89 -5.21
N SER A 70 -16.68 8.21 -6.28
CA SER A 70 -16.09 8.50 -7.58
C SER A 70 -15.50 9.91 -7.56
N LEU A 71 -14.19 10.01 -7.35
CA LEU A 71 -13.46 11.28 -7.26
C LEU A 71 -12.31 11.26 -8.25
N THR A 72 -11.96 12.43 -8.79
CA THR A 72 -10.71 12.59 -9.54
C THR A 72 -9.51 12.36 -8.63
N ALA A 73 -8.33 12.11 -9.22
CA ALA A 73 -7.11 11.89 -8.45
C ALA A 73 -6.79 13.06 -7.50
N ASP A 74 -7.03 14.29 -7.95
CA ASP A 74 -6.75 15.51 -7.19
C ASP A 74 -7.76 15.73 -6.07
N GLN A 75 -9.06 15.57 -6.33
CA GLN A 75 -10.10 15.63 -5.29
C GLN A 75 -9.87 14.56 -4.21
N SER A 76 -9.51 13.34 -4.64
CA SER A 76 -9.20 12.24 -3.74
C SER A 76 -7.97 12.54 -2.86
N ARG A 77 -6.95 13.22 -3.40
CA ARG A 77 -5.78 13.66 -2.63
C ARG A 77 -6.13 14.75 -1.63
N GLU A 78 -6.89 15.74 -2.04
CA GLU A 78 -7.30 16.86 -1.19
C GLU A 78 -8.14 16.37 0.00
N GLN A 79 -9.14 15.54 -0.25
CA GLN A 79 -9.99 14.98 0.81
C GLN A 79 -9.19 14.11 1.79
N ARG A 80 -8.27 13.27 1.28
CA ARG A 80 -7.37 12.51 2.16
C ARG A 80 -6.45 13.41 3.00
N ARG A 81 -5.96 14.51 2.43
CA ARG A 81 -5.09 15.47 3.15
C ARG A 81 -5.87 16.18 4.25
N ALA A 82 -7.08 16.64 3.95
CA ALA A 82 -7.98 17.24 4.94
C ALA A 82 -8.29 16.25 6.08
N LEU A 83 -8.61 15.01 5.73
CA LEU A 83 -8.88 13.94 6.69
C LEU A 83 -7.67 13.63 7.58
N HIS A 84 -6.48 13.56 6.98
CA HIS A 84 -5.24 13.36 7.72
C HIS A 84 -4.99 14.48 8.73
N LYS A 85 -5.17 15.74 8.32
CA LYS A 85 -4.99 16.91 9.19
C LYS A 85 -5.97 16.90 10.37
N LYS A 86 -7.26 16.71 10.10
CA LYS A 86 -8.33 16.61 11.11
C LYS A 86 -7.97 15.59 12.20
N TYR A 87 -7.64 14.37 11.80
CA TYR A 87 -7.35 13.30 12.76
C TYR A 87 -5.99 13.46 13.43
N GLN A 88 -5.01 14.08 12.76
CA GLN A 88 -3.73 14.44 13.38
C GLN A 88 -3.92 15.42 14.54
N GLU A 89 -4.78 16.43 14.38
CA GLU A 89 -5.10 17.40 15.45
C GLU A 89 -5.83 16.73 16.62
N GLN A 90 -6.80 15.85 16.33
CA GLN A 90 -7.50 15.07 17.37
C GLN A 90 -6.58 14.13 18.15
N MET A 91 -5.62 13.49 17.48
CA MET A 91 -4.63 12.66 18.19
C MET A 91 -3.73 13.51 19.09
N GLN A 92 -3.32 14.69 18.64
CA GLN A 92 -2.46 15.58 19.43
C GLN A 92 -3.16 16.11 20.68
N SER A 93 -4.47 16.32 20.66
CA SER A 93 -5.22 16.80 21.83
C SER A 93 -5.38 15.76 22.93
N VAL A 94 -5.21 14.47 22.63
CA VAL A 94 -5.24 13.37 23.62
C VAL A 94 -3.90 13.28 24.37
N LEU A 95 -2.81 13.76 23.78
CA LEU A 95 -1.46 13.65 24.33
C LEU A 95 -1.12 14.85 25.23
N THR A 96 -0.40 14.57 26.31
CA THR A 96 0.19 15.62 27.15
C THR A 96 1.27 16.39 26.37
N PRO A 97 1.62 17.63 26.79
CA PRO A 97 2.72 18.38 26.17
C PRO A 97 4.02 17.57 26.08
N ALA A 98 4.40 16.88 27.16
CA ALA A 98 5.60 16.04 27.20
C ALA A 98 5.54 14.88 26.19
N GLN A 99 4.42 14.18 26.10
CA GLN A 99 4.23 13.09 25.11
C GLN A 99 4.24 13.61 23.66
N ARG A 100 3.72 14.83 23.41
CA ARG A 100 3.79 15.47 22.09
C ARG A 100 5.23 15.76 21.68
N ASP A 101 6.05 16.24 22.61
CA ASP A 101 7.46 16.52 22.32
C ASP A 101 8.26 15.23 22.13
N GLN A 102 7.97 14.19 22.92
CA GLN A 102 8.54 12.87 22.69
C GLN A 102 8.16 12.31 21.30
N MET A 103 6.91 12.51 20.86
CA MET A 103 6.47 12.16 19.50
C MET A 103 7.26 12.90 18.42
N LYS A 104 7.46 14.21 18.58
CA LYS A 104 8.29 15.00 17.65
C LYS A 104 9.73 14.48 17.62
N LYS A 105 10.31 14.14 18.77
CA LYS A 105 11.65 13.56 18.86
C LYS A 105 11.74 12.21 18.15
N ILE A 106 10.81 11.29 18.41
CA ILE A 106 10.72 9.99 17.71
C ILE A 106 10.58 10.22 16.20
N GLN A 107 9.78 11.19 15.77
CA GLN A 107 9.61 11.51 14.36
C GLN A 107 10.88 12.09 13.74
N ALA A 108 11.59 12.98 14.44
CA ALA A 108 12.86 13.56 14.02
C ALA A 108 13.94 12.48 13.92
N GLU A 109 14.07 11.61 14.93
CA GLU A 109 14.99 10.48 14.92
C GLU A 109 14.66 9.50 13.79
N ARG A 110 13.38 9.20 13.54
CA ARG A 110 12.97 8.38 12.38
C ARG A 110 13.38 9.05 11.08
N LYS A 111 13.21 10.37 10.94
CA LYS A 111 13.60 11.14 9.76
C LYS A 111 15.12 11.11 9.55
N GLU A 112 15.89 11.26 10.62
CA GLU A 112 17.35 11.24 10.64
C GLU A 112 17.93 9.84 10.34
N LYS A 113 17.38 8.80 11.00
CA LYS A 113 17.73 7.38 10.77
C LYS A 113 17.24 6.83 9.43
N GLY A 114 16.71 7.68 8.54
CA GLY A 114 16.38 7.30 7.17
C GLY A 114 14.92 7.41 6.77
N GLY A 115 14.12 8.20 7.50
CA GLY A 115 12.73 8.54 7.18
C GLY A 115 12.57 9.43 5.94
N ARG A 116 13.33 9.16 4.88
CA ARG A 116 12.89 9.42 3.52
C ARG A 116 11.99 8.26 3.11
N LYS A 117 10.67 8.44 3.24
CA LYS A 117 9.68 7.77 2.39
C LYS A 117 9.68 6.23 2.50
N GLY A 118 9.19 5.70 3.63
CA GLY A 118 8.98 4.26 3.82
C GLY A 118 10.26 3.44 3.80
N GLU A 119 10.18 2.17 4.14
CA GLU A 119 11.25 1.19 4.02
C GLU A 119 11.57 0.89 2.54
N TRP A 120 12.10 1.88 1.85
CA TRP A 120 12.73 1.79 0.53
C TRP A 120 14.24 2.07 0.62
N LYS A 121 14.86 1.81 1.78
CA LYS A 121 16.31 1.99 1.98
C LYS A 121 17.00 0.76 2.54
N LYS A 122 17.29 -0.18 1.63
CA LYS A 122 18.66 -0.66 1.31
C LYS A 122 18.65 -1.61 0.10
N GLY A 123 17.47 -2.07 -0.30
CA GLY A 123 17.23 -2.77 -1.56
C GLY A 123 16.64 -1.96 -2.71
N GLY A 124 16.07 -0.79 -2.49
CA GLY A 124 15.33 -0.09 -3.57
C GLY A 124 16.17 0.38 -4.77
N LYS A 125 17.45 0.69 -4.57
CA LYS A 125 18.39 0.98 -5.68
C LYS A 125 19.39 -0.14 -5.86
N LYS A 126 20.03 -0.59 -4.77
CA LYS A 126 21.01 -1.67 -4.79
C LYS A 126 20.37 -3.03 -5.08
N ASP A 127 19.16 -3.33 -4.57
CA ASP A 127 18.35 -4.50 -4.97
C ASP A 127 17.46 -4.27 -6.20
N MET A 128 17.32 -3.07 -6.75
CA MET A 128 16.82 -2.93 -8.14
C MET A 128 17.94 -3.19 -9.14
N THR A 129 19.18 -2.75 -8.86
CA THR A 129 20.36 -3.17 -9.63
C THR A 129 20.76 -4.61 -9.35
N LYS A 130 20.59 -5.15 -8.13
CA LYS A 130 20.80 -6.57 -7.85
C LYS A 130 19.63 -7.40 -8.35
N ARG A 131 18.35 -7.07 -8.17
CA ARG A 131 17.27 -7.78 -8.88
C ARG A 131 17.44 -7.70 -10.38
N GLY A 132 17.80 -6.54 -10.91
CA GLY A 132 18.07 -6.35 -12.33
C GLY A 132 19.30 -7.12 -12.80
N GLY A 133 20.31 -7.33 -11.95
CA GLY A 133 21.55 -8.04 -12.26
C GLY A 133 21.51 -9.56 -11.97
N GLU A 134 20.79 -9.98 -10.93
CA GLU A 134 20.48 -11.37 -10.57
C GLU A 134 19.54 -11.95 -11.60
N PHE A 135 18.50 -11.21 -12.01
CA PHE A 135 17.67 -11.58 -13.16
C PHE A 135 18.47 -11.71 -14.46
N GLN A 136 19.43 -10.81 -14.72
CA GLN A 136 20.32 -10.94 -15.89
C GLN A 136 21.23 -12.17 -15.81
N LYS A 137 21.67 -12.54 -14.60
CA LYS A 137 22.44 -13.77 -14.36
C LYS A 137 21.56 -15.01 -14.53
N GLU A 138 20.34 -15.01 -14.01
CA GLU A 138 19.38 -16.12 -14.15
C GLU A 138 19.00 -16.39 -15.59
N LEU A 139 18.89 -15.36 -16.43
CA LEU A 139 18.62 -15.52 -17.86
C LEU A 139 19.86 -15.84 -18.70
N ASN A 140 21.06 -15.93 -18.10
CA ASN A 140 22.32 -16.14 -18.81
C ASN A 140 22.47 -15.19 -20.02
N LEU A 141 22.21 -13.90 -19.81
CA LEU A 141 22.24 -12.94 -20.93
C LEU A 141 23.63 -12.81 -21.54
N THR A 142 23.68 -12.74 -22.87
CA THR A 142 24.92 -12.44 -23.61
C THR A 142 25.36 -11.00 -23.36
N GLN A 143 26.64 -10.70 -23.64
CA GLN A 143 27.15 -9.33 -23.48
C GLN A 143 26.38 -8.34 -24.36
N THR A 144 26.12 -8.70 -25.63
CA THR A 144 25.30 -7.90 -26.56
C THR A 144 23.90 -7.61 -26.01
N GLN A 145 23.23 -8.61 -25.44
CA GLN A 145 21.92 -8.42 -24.81
C GLN A 145 22.01 -7.47 -23.60
N LYS A 146 23.03 -7.59 -22.76
CA LYS A 146 23.24 -6.69 -21.61
C LYS A 146 23.41 -5.24 -22.04
N ASP A 147 24.18 -5.00 -23.09
CA ASP A 147 24.45 -3.65 -23.61
C ASP A 147 23.18 -3.02 -24.19
N GLN A 148 22.41 -3.78 -24.98
CA GLN A 148 21.11 -3.36 -25.50
C GLN A 148 20.14 -2.99 -24.36
N LEU A 149 20.04 -3.84 -23.33
CA LEU A 149 19.18 -3.57 -22.17
C LEU A 149 19.62 -2.36 -21.36
N SER A 150 20.93 -2.12 -21.23
CA SER A 150 21.47 -0.96 -20.52
C SER A 150 21.10 0.35 -21.24
N LYS A 151 21.23 0.37 -22.57
CA LYS A 151 20.82 1.49 -23.42
C LYS A 151 19.32 1.75 -23.26
N MET A 152 18.49 0.71 -23.39
CA MET A 152 17.03 0.83 -23.24
C MET A 152 16.61 1.37 -21.86
N ARG A 153 17.29 0.97 -20.78
CA ARG A 153 17.04 1.48 -19.42
C ARG A 153 17.35 2.97 -19.31
N THR A 154 18.42 3.42 -19.95
CA THR A 154 18.82 4.83 -19.99
C THR A 154 17.79 5.65 -20.75
N ASP A 155 17.38 5.18 -21.92
CA ASP A 155 16.36 5.84 -22.76
C ASP A 155 15.01 5.93 -22.02
N SER A 156 14.58 4.82 -21.41
CA SER A 156 13.36 4.77 -20.59
C SER A 156 13.38 5.77 -19.45
N LYS A 157 14.52 5.92 -18.77
CA LYS A 157 14.70 6.85 -17.67
C LYS A 157 14.56 8.30 -18.16
N THR A 158 15.14 8.62 -19.31
CA THR A 158 15.03 9.94 -19.94
C THR A 158 13.58 10.25 -20.32
N GLN A 159 12.90 9.34 -21.02
CA GLN A 159 11.49 9.52 -21.42
C GLN A 159 10.58 9.70 -20.21
N MET A 160 10.79 8.90 -19.16
CA MET A 160 10.05 9.00 -17.91
C MET A 160 10.28 10.35 -17.20
N GLN A 161 11.51 10.88 -17.23
CA GLN A 161 11.80 12.19 -16.68
C GLN A 161 11.12 13.30 -17.46
N SER A 162 11.12 13.23 -18.79
CA SER A 162 10.42 14.19 -19.65
C SER A 162 8.93 14.22 -19.34
N ILE A 163 8.26 13.06 -19.30
CA ILE A 163 6.82 12.99 -18.96
C ILE A 163 6.53 13.58 -17.57
N ARG A 164 7.39 13.31 -16.58
CA ARG A 164 7.19 13.82 -15.21
C ARG A 164 7.33 15.34 -15.12
N LYS A 165 8.32 15.88 -15.83
CA LYS A 165 8.66 17.31 -15.81
C LYS A 165 7.78 18.15 -16.72
N ASP A 166 7.11 17.54 -17.69
CA ASP A 166 6.22 18.21 -18.63
C ASP A 166 5.07 18.92 -17.89
N GLN A 167 5.06 20.26 -17.91
CA GLN A 167 4.04 21.05 -17.23
C GLN A 167 2.75 21.18 -18.06
N SER A 168 2.78 20.81 -19.35
CA SER A 168 1.60 20.84 -20.22
C SER A 168 0.64 19.68 -19.98
N LEU A 169 1.10 18.63 -19.28
CA LEU A 169 0.32 17.43 -19.01
C LEU A 169 -0.32 17.44 -17.63
N THR A 170 -1.60 17.06 -17.58
CA THR A 170 -2.29 16.71 -16.33
C THR A 170 -1.70 15.44 -15.72
N GLN A 171 -2.01 15.18 -14.45
CA GLN A 171 -1.54 13.94 -13.80
C GLN A 171 -2.08 12.67 -14.47
N ASP A 172 -3.31 12.71 -14.97
CA ASP A 172 -3.93 11.58 -15.65
C ASP A 172 -3.27 11.34 -17.01
N GLN A 173 -3.01 12.40 -17.78
CA GLN A 173 -2.25 12.29 -19.04
C GLN A 173 -0.83 11.78 -18.81
N LYS A 174 -0.15 12.22 -17.74
CA LYS A 174 1.17 11.69 -17.36
C LYS A 174 1.09 10.20 -17.05
N LYS A 175 0.06 9.77 -16.32
CA LYS A 175 -0.14 8.35 -15.98
C LYS A 175 -0.35 7.50 -17.23
N GLU A 176 -1.20 7.94 -18.15
CA GLU A 176 -1.45 7.26 -19.43
C GLU A 176 -0.17 7.13 -20.27
N LYS A 177 0.57 8.24 -20.46
CA LYS A 177 1.85 8.22 -21.18
C LYS A 177 2.87 7.29 -20.52
N ILE A 178 2.93 7.28 -19.18
CA ILE A 178 3.81 6.37 -18.44
C ILE A 178 3.39 4.91 -18.65
N GLN A 179 2.08 4.61 -18.65
CA GLN A 179 1.60 3.25 -18.87
C GLN A 179 1.91 2.75 -20.29
N SER A 180 1.70 3.59 -21.30
CA SER A 180 2.09 3.29 -22.68
C SER A 180 3.60 3.06 -22.79
N LEU A 181 4.42 3.96 -22.24
CA LEU A 181 5.87 3.80 -22.19
C LEU A 181 6.28 2.47 -21.53
N MET A 182 5.64 2.07 -20.43
CA MET A 182 5.94 0.80 -19.77
C MET A 182 5.58 -0.42 -20.63
N LYS A 183 4.45 -0.40 -21.35
CA LYS A 183 4.06 -1.48 -22.27
C LYS A 183 5.05 -1.60 -23.43
N ASP A 184 5.42 -0.48 -24.04
CA ASP A 184 6.35 -0.46 -25.16
C ASP A 184 7.74 -0.95 -24.75
N GLN A 185 8.23 -0.52 -23.58
CA GLN A 185 9.50 -0.97 -23.04
C GLN A 185 9.48 -2.46 -22.68
N GLN A 186 8.34 -2.99 -22.21
CA GLN A 186 8.20 -4.43 -21.98
C GLN A 186 8.27 -5.23 -23.29
N ALA A 187 7.62 -4.77 -24.36
CA ALA A 187 7.67 -5.43 -25.67
C ALA A 187 9.11 -5.45 -26.22
N LYS A 188 9.78 -4.29 -26.23
CA LYS A 188 11.18 -4.18 -26.65
C LYS A 188 12.12 -5.02 -25.77
N PHE A 189 11.82 -5.11 -24.47
CA PHE A 189 12.64 -5.91 -23.56
C PHE A 189 12.57 -7.39 -23.94
N LYS A 190 11.36 -7.90 -24.23
CA LYS A 190 11.17 -9.30 -24.64
C LYS A 190 11.83 -9.62 -25.99
N SER A 191 11.84 -8.67 -26.93
CA SER A 191 12.45 -8.90 -28.26
C SER A 191 13.98 -9.02 -28.25
N VAL A 192 14.64 -8.56 -27.18
CA VAL A 192 16.10 -8.74 -27.00
C VAL A 192 16.44 -10.14 -26.49
N LEU A 193 15.47 -10.85 -25.93
CA LEU A 193 15.65 -12.16 -25.33
C LEU A 193 15.36 -13.28 -26.34
N THR A 194 15.96 -14.45 -26.12
CA THR A 194 15.57 -15.68 -26.83
C THR A 194 14.22 -16.18 -26.32
N LYS A 195 13.56 -17.05 -27.11
CA LYS A 195 12.29 -17.67 -26.71
C LYS A 195 12.39 -18.37 -25.34
N GLU A 196 13.45 -19.15 -25.13
CA GLU A 196 13.72 -19.85 -23.87
C GLU A 196 13.91 -18.87 -22.69
N GLN A 197 14.60 -17.75 -22.90
CA GLN A 197 14.80 -16.72 -21.88
C GLN A 197 13.47 -16.01 -21.52
N VAL A 198 12.58 -15.80 -22.50
CA VAL A 198 11.25 -15.24 -22.26
C VAL A 198 10.39 -16.21 -21.44
N GLU A 199 10.38 -17.50 -21.78
CA GLU A 199 9.65 -18.53 -21.04
C GLU A 199 10.13 -18.63 -19.58
N LYS A 200 11.44 -18.59 -19.36
CA LYS A 200 12.02 -18.58 -18.01
C LYS A 200 11.59 -17.35 -17.20
N LEU A 201 11.57 -16.18 -17.83
CA LEU A 201 11.09 -14.94 -17.19
C LEU A 201 9.60 -15.03 -16.80
N GLU A 202 8.75 -15.58 -17.67
CA GLU A 202 7.31 -15.70 -17.41
C GLU A 202 7.03 -16.69 -16.29
N SER A 203 7.75 -17.82 -16.26
CA SER A 203 7.69 -18.79 -15.17
C SER A 203 8.10 -18.17 -13.83
N ALA A 204 9.22 -17.45 -13.78
CA ALA A 204 9.68 -16.76 -12.57
C ALA A 204 8.67 -15.70 -12.07
N ARG A 205 8.02 -14.98 -13.00
CA ARG A 205 6.95 -14.04 -12.67
C ARG A 205 5.75 -14.73 -12.05
N LYS A 206 5.31 -15.86 -12.61
CA LYS A 206 4.17 -16.64 -12.10
C LYS A 206 4.46 -17.17 -10.69
N GLN A 207 5.64 -17.74 -10.47
CA GLN A 207 6.06 -18.20 -9.14
C GLN A 207 6.09 -17.06 -8.11
N HIS A 208 6.53 -15.86 -8.51
CA HIS A 208 6.51 -14.69 -7.63
C HIS A 208 5.08 -14.26 -7.29
N GLN A 209 4.19 -14.26 -8.28
CA GLN A 209 2.78 -13.95 -8.09
C GLN A 209 2.13 -14.95 -7.13
N ASP A 210 2.33 -16.25 -7.36
CA ASP A 210 1.79 -17.32 -6.52
C ASP A 210 2.25 -17.22 -5.07
N ARG A 211 3.49 -16.77 -4.83
CA ARG A 211 4.02 -16.54 -3.47
C ARG A 211 3.41 -15.32 -2.78
N ILE A 212 2.96 -14.31 -3.54
CA ILE A 212 2.33 -13.11 -2.98
C ILE A 212 0.83 -13.34 -2.74
N THR A 213 0.19 -14.19 -3.54
CA THR A 213 -1.25 -14.46 -3.46
C THR A 213 -1.63 -15.62 -2.53
N LYS A 214 -0.64 -16.38 -2.04
CA LYS A 214 -0.80 -17.39 -0.96
C LYS A 214 -0.65 -16.72 0.40
#